data_AF-A0ABD5K6J7-F1
#
_entry.id   AF-A0ABD5K6J7-F1
#
_cell.length_a   1.000
_cell.length_b   1.000
_cell.length_c   1.000
_cell.angle_alpha   90.00
_cell.angle_beta   90.00
_cell.angle_gamma   90.00
#
_symmetry.space_group_name_H-M   'P 1'
#
loop_
_entity.id
_entity.type
_entity.pdbx_description
1 polymer ?
#
loop_
_entity_poly.entity_id
_entity_poly.type
_entity_poly.pdbx_seq_one_letter_code
_entity_poly.pdbx_strand_id
1 'polypeptide(L)'
;MKVKTVVPKHNSNQVAKVMKKVFEQYDFCKRTPGDSEREEYVRKVKAAVSSLGGDERNLVTQRYMIDFYRLDYQVYNFHFNPSISKDTYTKIRERAFLKLFVLLSENGLIQN
;
A
#
# COMPACT_ATOMS: atom_id res chain seq x y z
N MET A 1 -24.11 2.12 -4.12
CA MET A 1 -23.16 2.72 -3.14
C MET A 1 -23.86 3.88 -2.43
N LYS A 2 -24.25 3.73 -1.14
CA LYS A 2 -24.81 4.85 -0.36
C LYS A 2 -23.63 5.62 0.27
N VAL A 3 -23.19 6.69 -0.37
CA VAL A 3 -22.16 7.57 0.20
C VAL A 3 -22.81 8.39 1.30
N LYS A 4 -22.54 8.05 2.57
CA LYS A 4 -22.92 8.85 3.74
C LYS A 4 -21.67 9.54 4.28
N THR A 5 -21.77 10.86 4.36
CA THR A 5 -20.90 11.84 5.06
C THR A 5 -19.41 11.85 4.68
N VAL A 6 -18.89 13.02 4.29
CA VAL A 6 -17.49 13.26 3.87
C VAL A 6 -16.51 13.32 5.06
N VAL A 7 -16.97 13.01 6.28
CA VAL A 7 -16.09 12.96 7.46
C VAL A 7 -15.23 11.70 7.35
N PRO A 8 -13.88 11.80 7.32
CA PRO A 8 -13.04 10.62 7.28
C PRO A 8 -13.27 9.78 8.53
N LYS A 9 -13.78 8.55 8.39
CA LYS A 9 -13.88 7.59 9.51
C LYS A 9 -12.51 7.28 10.12
N HIS A 10 -11.42 7.51 9.37
CA HIS A 10 -10.04 7.26 9.78
C HIS A 10 -9.13 8.46 9.47
N ASN A 11 -8.23 8.80 10.40
CA ASN A 11 -7.18 9.81 10.20
C ASN A 11 -6.06 9.22 9.32
N SER A 12 -5.50 9.99 8.39
CA SER A 12 -4.40 9.57 7.49
C SER A 12 -3.21 8.94 8.23
N ASN A 13 -2.90 9.43 9.44
CA ASN A 13 -1.84 8.88 10.28
C ASN A 13 -2.14 7.44 10.76
N GLN A 14 -3.41 7.14 11.06
CA GLN A 14 -3.81 5.78 11.46
C GLN A 14 -3.72 4.83 10.26
N VAL A 15 -4.23 5.26 9.11
CA VAL A 15 -4.16 4.48 7.87
C VAL A 15 -2.71 4.18 7.50
N ALA A 16 -1.81 5.18 7.59
CA ALA A 16 -0.39 4.97 7.32
C ALA A 16 0.26 3.95 8.26
N LYS A 17 -0.11 3.93 9.55
CA LYS A 17 0.40 2.93 10.52
C LYS A 17 -0.08 1.52 10.16
N VAL A 18 -1.37 1.37 9.86
CA VAL A 18 -1.94 0.08 9.43
C VAL A 18 -1.27 -0.41 8.16
N MET A 19 -1.13 0.46 7.16
CA MET A 19 -0.52 0.09 5.89
C MET A 19 0.96 -0.31 6.02
N LYS A 20 1.73 0.33 6.91
CA LYS A 20 3.10 -0.12 7.21
C LYS A 20 3.10 -1.56 7.73
N LYS A 21 2.20 -1.89 8.66
CA LYS A 21 2.05 -3.26 9.19
C LYS A 21 1.64 -4.26 8.12
N VAL A 22 0.72 -3.86 7.22
CA VAL A 22 0.32 -4.70 6.07
C VAL A 22 1.54 -5.07 5.22
N PHE A 23 2.40 -4.11 4.90
CA PHE A 23 3.57 -4.33 4.05
C PHE A 23 4.74 -5.02 4.76
N GLU A 24 4.92 -4.79 6.08
CA GLU A 24 5.82 -5.58 6.91
C GLU A 24 5.42 -7.06 6.90
N GLN A 25 4.13 -7.35 7.13
CA GLN A 25 3.60 -8.72 7.07
C GLN A 25 3.71 -9.30 5.66
N TYR A 26 3.46 -8.50 4.63
CA TYR A 26 3.61 -8.93 3.24
C TYR A 26 5.05 -9.37 2.94
N ASP A 27 6.04 -8.59 3.36
CA ASP A 27 7.45 -8.93 3.13
C ASP A 27 7.85 -10.20 3.88
N PHE A 28 7.39 -10.37 5.12
CA PHE A 28 7.56 -11.60 5.88
C PHE A 28 6.95 -12.80 5.14
N CYS A 29 5.65 -12.76 4.83
CA CYS A 29 4.95 -13.84 4.14
C CYS A 29 5.57 -14.16 2.77
N LYS A 30 6.02 -13.14 2.03
CA LYS A 30 6.70 -13.31 0.72
C LYS A 30 8.02 -14.08 0.86
N ARG A 31 8.75 -13.91 1.97
CA ARG A 31 10.06 -14.53 2.21
C ARG A 31 9.98 -15.90 2.88
N THR A 32 8.85 -16.23 3.47
CA THR A 32 8.61 -17.53 4.13
C THR A 32 7.47 -18.30 3.43
N PRO A 33 7.64 -18.75 2.18
CA PRO A 33 6.60 -19.51 1.45
C PRO A 33 6.35 -20.90 2.07
N GLY A 34 5.36 -21.64 1.55
CA GLY A 34 5.07 -23.01 1.99
C GLY A 34 3.93 -23.14 3.00
N ASP A 35 3.12 -22.09 3.15
CA ASP A 35 1.94 -22.06 4.01
C ASP A 35 0.82 -21.35 3.26
N SER A 36 -0.34 -22.00 3.19
CA SER A 36 -1.46 -21.56 2.37
C SER A 36 -2.02 -20.22 2.83
N GLU A 37 -2.02 -19.92 4.13
CA GLU A 37 -2.49 -18.63 4.65
C GLU A 37 -1.53 -17.50 4.28
N ARG A 38 -0.22 -17.73 4.40
CA ARG A 38 0.80 -16.75 3.99
C ARG A 38 0.76 -16.48 2.49
N GLU A 39 0.59 -17.53 1.69
CA GLU A 39 0.48 -17.41 0.23
C GLU A 39 -0.79 -16.67 -0.19
N GLU A 40 -1.91 -16.97 0.47
CA GLU A 40 -3.18 -16.27 0.26
C GLU A 40 -3.09 -14.79 0.65
N TYR A 41 -2.43 -14.46 1.77
CA TYR A 41 -2.17 -13.08 2.18
C TYR A 41 -1.37 -12.33 1.11
N VAL A 42 -0.27 -12.91 0.64
CA VAL A 42 0.58 -12.35 -0.43
C VAL A 42 -0.24 -12.13 -1.70
N ARG A 43 -1.07 -13.09 -2.08
CA ARG A 43 -1.93 -13.02 -3.27
C ARG A 43 -2.94 -11.88 -3.16
N LYS A 44 -3.64 -11.76 -2.04
CA LYS A 44 -4.61 -10.69 -1.79
C LYS A 44 -3.97 -9.30 -1.81
N VAL A 45 -2.80 -9.12 -1.18
CA VAL A 45 -2.06 -7.85 -1.21
C VAL A 45 -1.62 -7.50 -2.64
N LYS A 46 -1.07 -8.47 -3.38
CA LYS A 46 -0.70 -8.26 -4.80
C LYS A 46 -1.89 -7.87 -5.67
N ALA A 47 -3.04 -8.49 -5.47
CA ALA A 47 -4.27 -8.17 -6.19
C ALA A 47 -4.74 -6.75 -5.88
N ALA A 48 -4.76 -6.35 -4.60
CA ALA A 48 -5.12 -5.00 -4.19
C ALA A 48 -4.18 -3.94 -4.79
N VAL A 49 -2.86 -4.16 -4.74
CA VAL A 49 -1.89 -3.22 -5.35
C VAL A 49 -2.04 -3.15 -6.87
N SER A 50 -2.30 -4.27 -7.53
CA SER A 50 -2.49 -4.32 -8.99
C SER A 50 -3.67 -3.48 -9.47
N SER A 51 -4.69 -3.30 -8.60
CA SER A 51 -5.89 -2.50 -8.89
C SER A 51 -5.70 -0.98 -8.77
N LEU A 52 -4.57 -0.53 -8.22
CA LEU A 52 -4.26 0.90 -8.10
C LEU A 52 -3.98 1.55 -9.47
N GLY A 53 -4.15 2.88 -9.54
CA GLY A 53 -3.76 3.66 -10.72
C GLY A 53 -2.25 3.64 -10.98
N GLY A 54 -1.81 4.01 -12.18
CA GLY A 54 -0.41 3.86 -12.63
C GLY A 54 0.64 4.36 -11.64
N ASP A 55 0.57 5.63 -11.23
CA ASP A 55 1.54 6.23 -10.32
C ASP A 55 1.47 5.67 -8.90
N GLU A 56 0.24 5.41 -8.40
CA GLU A 56 0.02 4.83 -7.07
C GLU A 56 0.59 3.41 -7.00
N ARG A 57 0.28 2.59 -8.02
CA ARG A 57 0.80 1.24 -8.16
C ARG A 57 2.31 1.25 -8.28
N ASN A 58 2.88 2.13 -9.11
CA ASN A 58 4.32 2.26 -9.24
C ASN A 58 4.96 2.60 -7.89
N LEU A 59 4.48 3.64 -7.22
CA LEU A 59 4.98 4.04 -5.90
C LEU A 59 4.96 2.88 -4.91
N VAL A 60 3.81 2.23 -4.77
CA VAL A 60 3.63 1.16 -3.78
C VAL A 60 4.51 -0.04 -4.11
N THR A 61 4.58 -0.43 -5.38
CA THR A 61 5.40 -1.56 -5.82
C THR A 61 6.88 -1.27 -5.53
N GLN A 62 7.36 -0.12 -5.97
CA GLN A 62 8.77 0.25 -5.83
C GLN A 62 9.15 0.38 -4.35
N ARG A 63 8.31 0.99 -3.52
CA ARG A 63 8.63 1.26 -2.11
C ARG A 63 8.41 0.08 -1.18
N TYR A 64 7.34 -0.69 -1.36
CA TYR A 64 6.85 -1.61 -0.34
C TYR A 64 6.86 -3.08 -0.76
N MET A 65 6.95 -3.39 -2.06
CA MET A 65 6.82 -4.77 -2.53
C MET A 65 8.12 -5.42 -2.97
N ILE A 66 9.11 -4.61 -3.39
CA ILE A 66 10.41 -5.09 -3.88
C ILE A 66 11.34 -5.39 -2.70
N ASP A 67 11.82 -4.35 -2.03
CA ASP A 67 12.80 -4.44 -0.94
C ASP A 67 12.41 -3.50 0.20
N PHE A 68 12.43 -4.04 1.42
CA PHE A 68 12.16 -3.32 2.65
C PHE A 68 13.16 -2.17 2.88
N TYR A 69 14.42 -2.34 2.45
CA TYR A 69 15.48 -1.34 2.64
C TYR A 69 15.36 -0.13 1.72
N ARG A 70 14.50 -0.18 0.69
CA ARG A 70 14.38 0.94 -0.23
C ARG A 70 13.75 2.14 0.46
N LEU A 71 14.43 3.28 0.38
CA LEU A 71 14.03 4.51 1.06
C LEU A 71 13.14 5.37 0.16
N ASP A 72 12.29 6.20 0.79
CA ASP A 72 11.35 7.08 0.08
C ASP A 72 12.07 7.96 -0.97
N TYR A 73 13.25 8.49 -0.63
CA TYR A 73 14.04 9.33 -1.54
C TYR A 73 14.57 8.61 -2.76
N GLN A 74 14.87 7.30 -2.63
CA GLN A 74 15.29 6.53 -3.79
C GLN A 74 14.12 6.36 -4.75
N VAL A 75 12.91 6.23 -4.21
CA VAL A 75 11.69 6.09 -5.02
C VAL A 75 11.38 7.38 -5.77
N TYR A 76 11.25 8.51 -5.07
CA TYR A 76 10.84 9.75 -5.74
C TYR A 76 11.91 10.35 -6.68
N ASN A 77 13.20 10.06 -6.45
CA ASN A 77 14.27 10.54 -7.32
C ASN A 77 14.59 9.61 -8.49
N PHE A 78 14.53 8.28 -8.30
CA PHE A 78 15.09 7.31 -9.27
C PHE A 78 14.07 6.32 -9.84
N HIS A 79 12.84 6.26 -9.30
CA HIS A 79 11.81 5.31 -9.75
C HIS A 79 10.54 5.99 -10.28
N PHE A 80 10.64 7.28 -10.57
CA PHE A 80 9.66 8.08 -11.31
C PHE A 80 10.35 8.77 -12.49
N ASN A 81 9.66 8.91 -13.62
CA ASN A 81 10.16 9.60 -14.80
C ASN A 81 9.09 10.56 -15.38
N PRO A 82 9.22 11.88 -15.21
CA PRO A 82 10.31 12.57 -14.51
C PRO A 82 10.31 12.28 -13.00
N SER A 83 11.41 12.59 -12.30
CA SER A 83 11.45 12.52 -10.83
C SER A 83 10.39 13.45 -10.22
N ILE A 84 9.92 13.12 -9.03
CA ILE A 84 8.86 13.86 -8.34
C ILE A 84 9.36 14.44 -7.02
N SER A 85 8.73 15.52 -6.56
CA SER A 85 9.03 16.09 -5.25
C SER A 85 8.57 15.17 -4.12
N LYS A 86 9.17 15.34 -2.94
CA LYS A 86 8.75 14.64 -1.70
C LYS A 86 7.27 14.87 -1.38
N ASP A 87 6.75 16.06 -1.67
CA ASP A 87 5.34 16.39 -1.41
C ASP A 87 4.40 15.68 -2.36
N THR A 88 4.76 15.62 -3.66
CA THR A 88 4.00 14.85 -4.66
C THR A 88 4.02 13.37 -4.30
N TYR A 89 5.19 12.82 -3.95
CA TYR A 89 5.32 11.44 -3.44
C TYR A 89 4.40 11.18 -2.25
N THR A 90 4.39 12.09 -1.27
CA THR A 90 3.56 11.95 -0.06
C THR A 90 2.07 11.91 -0.40
N LYS A 91 1.60 12.80 -1.28
CA LYS A 91 0.19 12.83 -1.72
C LYS A 91 -0.21 11.56 -2.49
N ILE A 92 0.66 11.06 -3.38
CA ILE A 92 0.39 9.81 -4.10
C ILE A 92 0.31 8.64 -3.10
N ARG A 93 1.26 8.56 -2.16
CA ARG A 93 1.27 7.52 -1.13
C ARG A 93 0.01 7.54 -0.26
N GLU A 94 -0.40 8.71 0.21
CA GLU A 94 -1.61 8.85 1.04
C GLU A 94 -2.87 8.38 0.31
N ARG A 95 -3.02 8.77 -0.97
CA ARG A 95 -4.14 8.32 -1.81
C ARG A 95 -4.11 6.81 -2.04
N ALA A 96 -2.94 6.26 -2.36
CA ALA A 96 -2.75 4.83 -2.54
C ALA A 96 -3.10 4.05 -1.26
N PHE A 97 -2.65 4.53 -0.10
CA PHE A 97 -2.91 3.90 1.19
C PHE A 97 -4.39 3.92 1.57
N LEU A 98 -5.09 5.02 1.33
CA LEU A 98 -6.53 5.08 1.55
C LEU A 98 -7.30 4.07 0.68
N LYS A 99 -6.96 3.97 -0.61
CA LYS A 99 -7.57 3.00 -1.52
C LYS A 99 -7.29 1.56 -1.07
N LEU A 100 -6.04 1.25 -0.76
CA LEU A 100 -5.64 -0.07 -0.29
C LEU A 100 -6.31 -0.43 1.03
N PHE A 101 -6.43 0.51 1.96
CA PHE A 101 -7.11 0.29 3.23
C PHE A 101 -8.55 -0.18 2.99
N VAL A 102 -9.32 0.53 2.15
CA VAL A 102 -10.69 0.12 1.80
C VAL A 102 -10.72 -1.27 1.16
N LEU A 103 -9.90 -1.48 0.12
CA LEU A 103 -9.85 -2.76 -0.61
C LEU A 103 -9.47 -3.95 0.29
N LEU A 104 -8.54 -3.75 1.21
CA LEU A 104 -8.06 -4.81 2.09
C LEU A 104 -9.03 -5.06 3.26
N SER A 105 -9.74 -4.04 3.74
CA SER A 105 -10.83 -4.20 4.69
C SER A 105 -12.00 -4.98 4.08
N GLU A 106 -12.39 -4.66 2.85
CA GLU A 106 -13.47 -5.38 2.13
C GLU A 106 -13.11 -6.86 1.87
N ASN A 107 -11.82 -7.17 1.69
CA ASN A 107 -11.32 -8.54 1.52
C ASN A 107 -11.01 -9.27 2.84
N GLY A 108 -11.35 -8.66 3.98
CA GLY A 108 -11.22 -9.23 5.33
C GLY A 108 -9.78 -9.29 5.87
N LEU A 109 -8.82 -8.62 5.24
CA LEU A 109 -7.43 -8.58 5.71
C LEU A 109 -7.16 -7.51 6.78
N ILE A 110 -7.98 -6.47 6.82
CA ILE A 110 -7.92 -5.42 7.83
C ILE A 110 -9.24 -5.44 8.60
N GLN A 111 -9.16 -5.62 9.91
CA GLN A 111 -10.31 -5.49 10.80
C GLN A 111 -10.53 -4.00 11.10
N ASN A 112 -11.75 -3.51 10.80
CA ASN A 112 -12.17 -2.10 10.97
C ASN A 112 -13.23 -1.94 12.05
#